data_AF-A0A9P6BY48-F1
#
_entry.id   AF-A0A9P6BY48-F1
#
_cell.length_a   1.000
_cell.length_b   1.000
_cell.length_c   1.000
_cell.angle_alpha   90.00
_cell.angle_beta   90.00
_cell.angle_gamma   90.00
#
_symmetry.space_group_name_H-M   'P 1'
#
loop_
_entity.id
_entity.type
_entity.pdbx_description
1 polymer ?
#
loop_
_entity_poly.entity_id
_entity_poly.type
_entity_poly.pdbx_seq_one_letter_code
_entity_poly.pdbx_strand_id
1 'polypeptide(L)'
;MSHLVIAGLGGGVQPRLEINNFVHDDRQFSLYVQALNKMYADDQSNVPSYFQVAGIHGLPFTAWDGASTPGFTADPNQQWAGYCTHGSTLFPTWHRPYVMLIEQILSGYAQQIAATYAVDKDAWKQAATNMRQPFWDWAQNSVPPPQIISMQQVEITAPSGRRSNVTNPLMRYRFHPIDGSFYYPYSQWQTTLRRPASTNRGATDNVSGLISVLKNAQRGITESTYAMLTRVTGWSQFSSHTTSKGGNATNSLEAIHDNIHVLIGGNGHMSDPAVAAFDPIFWLHHANVDRMVSLWSAINPDVWTANGDAQDGTYTLVAGQSVNVNTPLTPFWNSQTSFWLSSQVRSTSSLGYTYPEFQGLDMNNKQAVRDSIIQKVNQLYNGQKRNTKRTLEVTAAETAQGHARRHRLLSRSLMSQLISGTYSDWTARIAFNRRELGRSFSVLLFIGDAPEDPKEWLTCQNLVGAHHAFVHNMGDCPSCPGGDLTEEGFVHMNSWIAEHSVLGSFELSVIGPFLKQGLQWRVINTDGTPVTLSSLEVSVYEVPLSMPPGANIPIIGDIKLHGDITHGRPGGCSSD
;
A
#
# COMPACT_ATOMS: atom_id res chain seq x y z
N MET A 1 -3.70 33.30 13.86
CA MET A 1 -4.70 32.83 12.87
C MET A 1 -5.42 31.63 13.49
N SER A 2 -6.64 31.31 13.05
CA SER A 2 -7.33 30.09 13.48
C SER A 2 -7.01 28.97 12.50
N HIS A 3 -6.56 27.83 13.00
CA HIS A 3 -6.19 26.64 12.24
C HIS A 3 -7.40 25.72 12.01
N LEU A 4 -7.35 24.96 10.92
CA LEU A 4 -8.26 23.85 10.64
C LEU A 4 -7.93 22.67 11.55
N VAL A 5 -8.66 22.58 12.67
CA VAL A 5 -8.50 21.48 13.63
C VAL A 5 -9.09 20.20 13.07
N ILE A 6 -8.28 19.14 13.09
CA ILE A 6 -8.65 17.78 12.72
C ILE A 6 -9.12 17.06 13.98
N ALA A 7 -10.38 16.61 13.97
CA ALA A 7 -11.02 15.94 15.08
C ALA A 7 -11.78 14.70 14.59
N GLY A 8 -12.17 13.85 15.53
CA GLY A 8 -13.08 12.75 15.22
C GLY A 8 -14.43 13.29 14.77
N LEU A 9 -15.00 12.66 13.73
CA LEU A 9 -16.32 13.02 13.23
C LEU A 9 -17.41 12.78 14.29
N GLY A 10 -18.42 13.65 14.30
CA GLY A 10 -19.65 13.44 15.07
C GLY A 10 -20.45 12.21 14.61
N GLY A 11 -21.56 11.92 15.31
CA GLY A 11 -22.43 10.78 14.96
C GLY A 11 -21.95 9.41 15.48
N GLY A 12 -21.00 9.40 16.41
CA GLY A 12 -20.45 8.18 17.01
C GLY A 12 -19.36 7.51 16.15
N VAL A 13 -18.93 6.33 16.60
CA VAL A 13 -17.90 5.54 15.93
C VAL A 13 -18.53 4.76 14.78
N GLN A 14 -18.17 5.09 13.55
CA GLN A 14 -18.71 4.47 12.33
C GLN A 14 -17.60 3.74 11.55
N PRO A 15 -17.90 2.62 10.89
CA PRO A 15 -16.89 1.89 10.12
C PRO A 15 -16.52 2.63 8.83
N ARG A 16 -15.23 2.69 8.51
CA ARG A 16 -14.79 2.86 7.11
C ARG A 16 -15.16 1.60 6.35
N LEU A 17 -16.00 1.71 5.34
CA LEU A 17 -16.48 0.54 4.58
C LEU A 17 -15.52 0.17 3.47
N GLU A 18 -15.46 -1.12 3.15
CA GLU A 18 -14.68 -1.60 2.00
C GLU A 18 -15.35 -1.12 0.70
N ILE A 19 -14.55 -0.64 -0.26
CA ILE A 19 -15.06 0.07 -1.45
C ILE A 19 -15.96 -0.77 -2.35
N ASN A 20 -15.72 -2.07 -2.50
CA ASN A 20 -16.59 -2.96 -3.26
C ASN A 20 -17.98 -3.09 -2.62
N ASN A 21 -18.11 -2.87 -1.32
CA ASN A 21 -19.41 -2.78 -0.65
C ASN A 21 -19.97 -1.35 -0.68
N PHE A 22 -19.12 -0.35 -0.47
CA PHE A 22 -19.51 1.05 -0.38
C PHE A 22 -20.19 1.56 -1.66
N VAL A 23 -19.70 1.17 -2.85
CA VAL A 23 -20.28 1.57 -4.14
C VAL A 23 -21.72 1.05 -4.37
N HIS A 24 -22.19 0.14 -3.52
CA HIS A 24 -23.56 -0.39 -3.57
C HIS A 24 -24.51 0.27 -2.56
N ASP A 25 -24.01 1.08 -1.63
CA ASP A 25 -24.84 1.96 -0.80
C ASP A 25 -25.18 3.22 -1.58
N ASP A 26 -26.38 3.28 -2.16
CA ASP A 26 -26.84 4.40 -3.00
C ASP A 26 -26.67 5.76 -2.31
N ARG A 27 -26.95 5.84 -1.00
CA ARG A 27 -26.93 7.13 -0.30
C ARG A 27 -25.50 7.57 -0.02
N GLN A 28 -24.69 6.69 0.57
CA GLN A 28 -23.30 7.03 0.89
C GLN A 28 -22.47 7.26 -0.38
N PHE A 29 -22.65 6.42 -1.41
CA PHE A 29 -21.93 6.60 -2.67
C PHE A 29 -22.33 7.90 -3.39
N SER A 30 -23.64 8.22 -3.45
CA SER A 30 -24.11 9.48 -4.04
C SER A 30 -23.57 10.70 -3.29
N LEU A 31 -23.53 10.67 -1.96
CA LEU A 31 -22.98 11.75 -1.15
C LEU A 31 -21.47 11.88 -1.34
N TYR A 32 -20.74 10.77 -1.40
CA TYR A 32 -19.29 10.78 -1.59
C TYR A 32 -18.89 11.37 -2.95
N VAL A 33 -19.57 10.95 -4.03
CA VAL A 33 -19.35 11.50 -5.38
C VAL A 33 -19.66 13.00 -5.43
N GLN A 34 -20.76 13.45 -4.81
CA GLN A 34 -21.10 14.88 -4.78
C GLN A 34 -20.15 15.69 -3.90
N ALA A 35 -19.71 15.14 -2.76
CA ALA A 35 -18.77 15.80 -1.85
C ALA A 35 -17.39 15.99 -2.51
N LEU A 36 -16.88 14.97 -3.21
CA LEU A 36 -15.65 15.08 -3.99
C LEU A 36 -15.78 16.13 -5.09
N ASN A 37 -16.85 16.10 -5.87
CA ASN A 37 -17.10 17.12 -6.90
C ASN A 37 -17.15 18.54 -6.31
N LYS A 38 -17.73 18.70 -5.11
CA LYS A 38 -17.76 20.00 -4.42
C LYS A 38 -16.36 20.43 -3.98
N MET A 39 -15.58 19.53 -3.39
CA MET A 39 -14.19 19.81 -2.99
C MET A 39 -13.27 20.09 -4.20
N TYR A 40 -13.52 19.46 -5.34
CA TYR A 40 -12.77 19.69 -6.59
C TYR A 40 -13.09 21.06 -7.20
N ALA A 41 -14.23 21.64 -6.88
CA ALA A 41 -14.64 22.96 -7.37
C ALA A 41 -14.10 24.11 -6.51
N ASP A 42 -13.54 23.82 -5.33
CA ASP A 42 -12.93 24.83 -4.47
C ASP A 42 -11.71 25.45 -5.14
N ASP A 43 -11.47 26.74 -4.90
CA ASP A 43 -10.24 27.40 -5.31
C ASP A 43 -9.02 26.68 -4.71
N GLN A 44 -8.02 26.36 -5.55
CA GLN A 44 -6.84 25.59 -5.15
C GLN A 44 -5.95 26.29 -4.09
N SER A 45 -6.19 27.58 -3.80
CA SER A 45 -5.52 28.31 -2.71
C SER A 45 -6.20 28.15 -1.36
N ASN A 46 -7.47 27.68 -1.33
CA ASN A 46 -8.19 27.48 -0.08
C ASN A 46 -7.59 26.29 0.69
N VAL A 47 -7.27 26.49 1.97
CA VAL A 47 -6.71 25.46 2.88
C VAL A 47 -7.45 24.11 2.82
N PRO A 48 -8.81 24.05 2.84
CA PRO A 48 -9.54 22.77 2.75
C PRO A 48 -9.78 22.27 1.32
N SER A 49 -9.28 22.96 0.28
CA SER A 49 -9.44 22.51 -1.11
C SER A 49 -8.72 21.18 -1.33
N TYR A 50 -9.18 20.42 -2.34
CA TYR A 50 -8.54 19.14 -2.65
C TYR A 50 -7.07 19.31 -3.01
N PHE A 51 -6.73 20.39 -3.74
CA PHE A 51 -5.35 20.69 -4.10
C PHE A 51 -4.47 20.93 -2.87
N GLN A 52 -4.88 21.78 -1.92
CA GLN A 52 -4.09 22.04 -0.71
C GLN A 52 -3.94 20.79 0.15
N VAL A 53 -5.01 20.00 0.32
CA VAL A 53 -4.98 18.78 1.13
C VAL A 53 -4.09 17.71 0.48
N ALA A 54 -4.20 17.49 -0.83
CA ALA A 54 -3.29 16.60 -1.55
C ALA A 54 -1.84 17.11 -1.53
N GLY A 55 -1.65 18.43 -1.62
CA GLY A 55 -0.33 19.07 -1.62
C GLY A 55 0.43 18.97 -0.29
N ILE A 56 -0.23 18.61 0.82
CA ILE A 56 0.45 18.27 2.09
C ILE A 56 1.48 17.16 1.87
N HIS A 57 1.14 16.15 1.07
CA HIS A 57 1.98 14.98 0.88
C HIS A 57 3.34 15.33 0.26
N GLY A 58 3.35 16.20 -0.75
CA GLY A 58 4.52 16.50 -1.57
C GLY A 58 4.50 17.92 -2.12
N LEU A 59 4.46 18.05 -3.46
CA LEU A 59 4.40 19.34 -4.12
C LEU A 59 3.09 20.07 -3.78
N PRO A 60 3.13 21.40 -3.58
CA PRO A 60 4.18 22.32 -4.03
C PRO A 60 5.27 22.65 -2.99
N PHE A 61 5.44 21.86 -1.92
CA PHE A 61 6.40 22.13 -0.84
C PHE A 61 6.18 23.49 -0.16
N THR A 62 4.92 23.80 0.13
CA THR A 62 4.52 25.03 0.83
C THR A 62 3.94 24.71 2.20
N ALA A 63 4.07 25.66 3.14
CA ALA A 63 3.50 25.49 4.46
C ALA A 63 1.96 25.34 4.38
N TRP A 64 1.42 24.27 4.97
CA TRP A 64 -0.03 24.07 5.05
C TRP A 64 -0.56 24.61 6.38
N ASP A 65 -1.56 25.50 6.30
CA ASP A 65 -2.24 26.11 7.45
C ASP A 65 -1.30 26.63 8.56
N GLY A 66 -0.18 27.23 8.13
CA GLY A 66 0.82 27.83 9.02
C GLY A 66 1.72 26.85 9.78
N ALA A 67 1.65 25.55 9.50
CA ALA A 67 2.49 24.55 10.17
C ALA A 67 3.94 24.61 9.66
N SER A 68 4.87 25.06 10.51
CA SER A 68 6.30 25.13 10.17
C SER A 68 7.17 24.88 11.41
N THR A 69 8.46 24.63 11.20
CA THR A 69 9.45 24.53 12.28
C THR A 69 10.23 25.84 12.35
N PRO A 70 10.18 26.58 13.48
CA PRO A 70 10.91 27.84 13.61
C PRO A 70 12.42 27.69 13.34
N GLY A 71 12.96 28.54 12.48
CA GLY A 71 14.37 28.53 12.12
C GLY A 71 14.80 27.41 11.16
N PHE A 72 13.85 26.64 10.63
CA PHE A 72 14.10 25.59 9.66
C PHE A 72 13.25 25.79 8.40
N THR A 73 13.90 25.64 7.25
CA THR A 73 13.27 25.59 5.92
C THR A 73 13.87 24.41 5.19
N ALA A 74 13.04 23.46 4.76
CA ALA A 74 13.52 22.33 3.95
C ALA A 74 14.02 22.82 2.58
N ASP A 75 15.23 22.40 2.20
CA ASP A 75 15.78 22.61 0.85
C ASP A 75 15.52 21.35 0.01
N PRO A 76 14.66 21.42 -1.04
CA PRO A 76 14.35 20.26 -1.87
C PRO A 76 15.56 19.73 -2.66
N ASN A 77 16.67 20.46 -2.71
CA ASN A 77 17.93 19.97 -3.31
C ASN A 77 18.78 19.16 -2.32
N GLN A 78 18.45 19.21 -1.02
CA GLN A 78 19.21 18.54 0.03
C GLN A 78 18.42 17.41 0.69
N GLN A 79 17.09 17.53 0.74
CA GLN A 79 16.23 16.58 1.44
C GLN A 79 14.80 16.58 0.89
N TRP A 80 13.99 15.64 1.36
CA TRP A 80 12.55 15.65 1.09
C TRP A 80 11.88 16.89 1.71
N ALA A 81 11.08 17.57 0.90
CA ALA A 81 10.41 18.82 1.27
C ALA A 81 8.88 18.70 1.33
N GLY A 82 8.31 17.51 1.12
CA GLY A 82 6.90 17.24 1.46
C GLY A 82 6.71 17.00 2.95
N TYR A 83 5.49 17.06 3.48
CA TYR A 83 5.26 16.71 4.89
C TYR A 83 5.24 15.22 5.16
N CYS A 84 4.99 14.38 4.15
CA CYS A 84 4.79 12.95 4.38
C CYS A 84 6.06 12.27 4.91
N THR A 85 5.88 11.42 5.91
CA THR A 85 6.97 10.64 6.49
C THR A 85 7.07 9.29 5.79
N HIS A 86 8.16 9.05 5.06
CA HIS A 86 8.48 7.76 4.45
C HIS A 86 9.86 7.28 4.90
N GLY A 87 10.08 5.96 4.96
CA GLY A 87 11.27 5.37 5.56
C GLY A 87 11.33 5.49 7.09
N SER A 88 10.32 6.10 7.71
CA SER A 88 10.35 6.44 9.13
C SER A 88 9.40 5.57 9.94
N THR A 89 9.73 5.34 11.22
CA THR A 89 8.79 4.69 12.16
C THR A 89 7.51 5.49 12.37
N LEU A 90 7.47 6.76 11.93
CA LEU A 90 6.26 7.59 11.91
C LEU A 90 5.32 7.29 10.73
N PHE A 91 5.76 6.62 9.65
CA PHE A 91 4.97 6.38 8.43
C PHE A 91 3.52 5.95 8.72
N PRO A 92 3.26 4.91 9.55
CA PRO A 92 1.89 4.47 9.77
C PRO A 92 1.05 5.49 10.54
N THR A 93 1.66 6.21 11.48
CA THR A 93 0.94 7.14 12.36
C THR A 93 0.74 8.52 11.76
N TRP A 94 1.60 8.96 10.84
CA TRP A 94 1.46 10.23 10.14
C TRP A 94 0.32 10.19 9.11
N HIS A 95 0.19 9.08 8.37
CA HIS A 95 -0.86 8.93 7.36
C HIS A 95 -2.27 8.78 7.97
N ARG A 96 -2.39 8.38 9.24
CA ARG A 96 -3.68 8.25 9.94
C ARG A 96 -4.46 9.58 10.07
N PRO A 97 -3.94 10.65 10.70
CA PRO A 97 -4.59 11.96 10.70
C PRO A 97 -4.68 12.59 9.31
N TYR A 98 -3.85 12.17 8.34
CA TYR A 98 -3.98 12.61 6.96
C TYR A 98 -5.28 12.11 6.32
N VAL A 99 -5.62 10.83 6.50
CA VAL A 99 -6.90 10.27 6.06
C VAL A 99 -8.07 10.87 6.86
N MET A 100 -7.88 11.16 8.15
CA MET A 100 -8.91 11.86 8.94
C MET A 100 -9.22 13.27 8.40
N LEU A 101 -8.22 14.01 7.92
CA LEU A 101 -8.41 15.35 7.36
C LEU A 101 -9.32 15.32 6.12
N ILE A 102 -9.02 14.47 5.14
CA ILE A 102 -9.85 14.36 3.93
C ILE A 102 -11.27 13.87 4.27
N GLU A 103 -11.37 12.90 5.19
CA GLU A 103 -12.63 12.36 5.68
C GLU A 103 -13.48 13.44 6.36
N GLN A 104 -12.86 14.30 7.17
CA GLN A 104 -13.53 15.41 7.85
C GLN A 104 -14.13 16.41 6.86
N ILE A 105 -13.36 16.82 5.85
CA ILE A 105 -13.79 17.80 4.84
C ILE A 105 -14.93 17.21 3.98
N LEU A 106 -14.76 15.98 3.49
CA LEU A 106 -15.78 15.31 2.67
C LEU A 106 -17.07 15.04 3.46
N SER A 107 -16.98 14.69 4.74
CA SER A 107 -18.15 14.58 5.61
C SER A 107 -18.87 15.92 5.78
N GLY A 108 -18.12 17.01 5.96
CA GLY A 108 -18.69 18.37 6.02
C GLY A 108 -19.48 18.72 4.76
N TYR A 109 -18.93 18.43 3.58
CA TYR A 109 -19.65 18.62 2.32
C TYR A 109 -20.84 17.68 2.15
N ALA A 110 -20.71 16.40 2.51
CA ALA A 110 -21.83 15.46 2.48
C ALA A 110 -22.99 15.91 3.37
N GLN A 111 -22.72 16.45 4.56
CA GLN A 111 -23.76 16.99 5.44
C GLN A 111 -24.48 18.20 4.83
N GLN A 112 -23.74 19.13 4.22
CA GLN A 112 -24.33 20.27 3.49
C GLN A 112 -25.23 19.79 2.35
N ILE A 113 -24.74 18.83 1.55
CA ILE A 113 -25.47 18.27 0.42
C ILE A 113 -26.72 17.52 0.90
N ALA A 114 -26.59 16.66 1.92
CA ALA A 114 -27.71 15.92 2.52
C ALA A 114 -28.84 16.85 3.01
N ALA A 115 -28.49 18.03 3.52
CA ALA A 115 -29.47 19.02 3.95
C ALA A 115 -30.34 19.59 2.79
N THR A 116 -29.89 19.44 1.53
CA THR A 116 -30.60 19.91 0.34
C THR A 116 -31.55 18.88 -0.28
N TYR A 117 -31.51 17.62 0.17
CA TYR A 117 -32.41 16.59 -0.37
C TYR A 117 -33.88 16.91 -0.06
N ALA A 118 -34.72 16.82 -1.08
CA ALA A 118 -36.16 17.07 -0.99
C ALA A 118 -36.97 15.82 -0.59
N VAL A 119 -36.42 14.62 -0.83
CA VAL A 119 -37.06 13.32 -0.56
C VAL A 119 -36.18 12.54 0.42
N ASP A 120 -36.79 11.82 1.37
CA ASP A 120 -36.11 11.01 2.38
C ASP A 120 -35.00 11.75 3.16
N LYS A 121 -35.20 13.05 3.40
CA LYS A 121 -34.17 13.97 3.92
C LYS A 121 -33.45 13.45 5.16
N ASP A 122 -34.18 12.85 6.10
CA ASP A 122 -33.59 12.33 7.33
C ASP A 122 -32.69 11.12 7.09
N ALA A 123 -33.05 10.25 6.13
CA ALA A 123 -32.19 9.13 5.75
C ALA A 123 -30.91 9.60 5.05
N TRP A 124 -30.97 10.66 4.23
CA TRP A 124 -29.79 11.28 3.62
C TRP A 124 -28.88 11.95 4.66
N LYS A 125 -29.46 12.65 5.63
CA LYS A 125 -28.68 13.21 6.76
C LYS A 125 -28.01 12.11 7.57
N GLN A 126 -28.73 11.04 7.89
CA GLN A 126 -28.15 9.91 8.61
C GLN A 126 -27.02 9.24 7.81
N ALA A 127 -27.19 9.08 6.50
CA ALA A 127 -26.13 8.55 5.63
C ALA A 127 -24.90 9.47 5.64
N ALA A 128 -25.06 10.79 5.57
CA ALA A 128 -23.95 11.74 5.68
C ALA A 128 -23.25 11.71 7.04
N THR A 129 -24.00 11.55 8.13
CA THR A 129 -23.44 11.37 9.48
C THR A 129 -22.64 10.06 9.60
N ASN A 130 -23.12 8.99 8.97
CA ASN A 130 -22.49 7.68 9.00
C ASN A 130 -21.29 7.56 8.04
N MET A 131 -21.24 8.40 7.01
CA MET A 131 -20.22 8.33 5.96
C MET A 131 -18.82 8.49 6.55
N ARG A 132 -17.94 7.57 6.14
CA ARG A 132 -16.51 7.54 6.44
C ARG A 132 -15.76 7.27 5.14
N GLN A 133 -14.47 7.62 5.08
CA GLN A 133 -13.62 7.40 3.91
C GLN A 133 -13.53 5.89 3.63
N PRO A 134 -13.99 5.40 2.47
CA PRO A 134 -13.92 3.97 2.16
C PRO A 134 -12.47 3.52 1.98
N PHE A 135 -12.22 2.25 2.29
CA PHE A 135 -10.91 1.60 2.08
C PHE A 135 -10.96 0.62 0.92
N TRP A 136 -9.86 0.48 0.20
CA TRP A 136 -9.72 -0.53 -0.85
C TRP A 136 -8.86 -1.68 -0.36
N ASP A 137 -9.48 -2.86 -0.15
CA ASP A 137 -8.78 -4.06 0.30
C ASP A 137 -8.00 -4.72 -0.85
N TRP A 138 -6.87 -4.09 -1.22
CA TRP A 138 -6.01 -4.58 -2.29
C TRP A 138 -5.43 -5.98 -2.02
N ALA A 139 -5.38 -6.42 -0.76
CA ALA A 139 -4.91 -7.75 -0.39
C ALA A 139 -5.98 -8.82 -0.64
N GLN A 140 -7.26 -8.46 -0.58
CA GLN A 140 -8.34 -9.36 -0.97
C GLN A 140 -8.65 -9.27 -2.48
N ASN A 141 -8.72 -8.05 -3.01
CA ASN A 141 -9.04 -7.74 -4.40
C ASN A 141 -8.16 -6.58 -4.90
N SER A 142 -7.05 -6.91 -5.55
CA SER A 142 -6.11 -5.96 -6.12
C SER A 142 -6.68 -5.19 -7.31
N VAL A 143 -7.80 -5.62 -7.89
CA VAL A 143 -8.53 -4.82 -8.88
C VAL A 143 -9.74 -4.20 -8.17
N PRO A 144 -9.78 -2.87 -7.96
CA PRO A 144 -10.93 -2.20 -7.35
C PRO A 144 -12.14 -2.22 -8.31
N PRO A 145 -13.36 -1.89 -7.83
CA PRO A 145 -14.56 -2.01 -8.65
C PRO A 145 -14.53 -1.00 -9.82
N PRO A 146 -15.31 -1.24 -10.90
CA PRO A 146 -15.29 -0.41 -12.11
C PRO A 146 -15.46 1.09 -11.87
N GLN A 147 -16.26 1.47 -10.87
CA GLN A 147 -16.50 2.85 -10.41
C GLN A 147 -15.22 3.57 -9.96
N ILE A 148 -14.16 2.84 -9.65
CA ILE A 148 -12.89 3.43 -9.19
C ILE A 148 -11.85 3.44 -10.31
N ILE A 149 -11.89 2.47 -11.23
CA ILE A 149 -10.77 2.20 -12.15
C ILE A 149 -11.09 2.39 -13.63
N SER A 150 -12.36 2.40 -14.05
CA SER A 150 -12.69 2.38 -15.49
C SER A 150 -13.89 3.23 -15.91
N MET A 151 -14.88 3.41 -15.03
CA MET A 151 -16.12 4.12 -15.36
C MET A 151 -15.92 5.63 -15.37
N GLN A 152 -16.00 6.26 -16.55
CA GLN A 152 -15.92 7.73 -16.70
C GLN A 152 -17.14 8.47 -16.14
N GLN A 153 -18.27 7.79 -16.04
CA GLN A 153 -19.49 8.28 -15.43
C GLN A 153 -20.03 7.28 -14.43
N VAL A 154 -20.68 7.78 -13.38
CA VAL A 154 -21.37 6.97 -12.38
C VAL A 154 -22.79 7.50 -12.18
N GLU A 155 -23.73 6.59 -11.91
CA GLU A 155 -25.10 6.96 -11.56
C GLU A 155 -25.17 7.31 -10.07
N ILE A 156 -25.81 8.43 -9.75
CA ILE A 156 -26.08 8.85 -8.37
C ILE A 156 -27.53 9.33 -8.24
N THR A 157 -28.06 9.33 -7.01
CA THR A 157 -29.33 9.97 -6.67
C THR A 157 -29.09 11.43 -6.27
N ALA A 158 -29.56 12.37 -7.08
CA ALA A 158 -29.41 13.81 -6.85
C ALA A 158 -30.35 14.33 -5.73
N PRO A 159 -30.16 15.56 -5.21
CA PRO A 159 -31.02 16.14 -4.17
C PRO A 159 -32.52 16.21 -4.52
N SER A 160 -32.85 16.22 -5.82
CA SER A 160 -34.22 16.13 -6.31
C SER A 160 -34.86 14.74 -6.15
N GLY A 161 -34.11 13.72 -5.72
CA GLY A 161 -34.53 12.32 -5.69
C GLY A 161 -34.41 11.59 -7.03
N ARG A 162 -34.04 12.28 -8.11
CA ARG A 162 -33.86 11.68 -9.43
C ARG A 162 -32.46 11.06 -9.57
N ARG A 163 -32.40 9.87 -10.16
CA ARG A 163 -31.14 9.26 -10.59
C ARG A 163 -30.60 9.90 -11.87
N SER A 164 -29.30 10.17 -11.88
CA SER A 164 -28.61 10.79 -13.02
C SER A 164 -27.16 10.33 -13.11
N ASN A 165 -26.66 10.21 -14.33
CA ASN A 165 -25.24 10.01 -14.59
C ASN A 165 -24.47 11.32 -14.42
N VAL A 166 -23.37 11.25 -13.68
CA VAL A 166 -22.43 12.36 -13.49
C VAL A 166 -21.02 11.93 -13.88
N THR A 167 -20.17 12.89 -14.25
CA THR A 167 -18.73 12.64 -14.39
C THR A 167 -18.19 12.08 -13.08
N ASN A 168 -17.41 11.01 -13.18
CA ASN A 168 -16.91 10.31 -12.02
C ASN A 168 -15.65 10.99 -11.44
N PRO A 169 -15.72 11.63 -10.26
CA PRO A 169 -14.56 12.27 -9.66
C PRO A 169 -13.50 11.26 -9.18
N LEU A 170 -13.84 9.96 -9.05
CA LEU A 170 -12.91 8.93 -8.58
C LEU A 170 -11.92 8.47 -9.65
N MET A 171 -12.14 8.85 -10.91
CA MET A 171 -11.22 8.51 -11.99
C MET A 171 -9.95 9.35 -11.97
N ARG A 172 -10.07 10.65 -11.66
CA ARG A 172 -8.97 11.61 -11.70
C ARG A 172 -9.34 12.95 -11.09
N TYR A 173 -8.35 13.65 -10.56
CA TYR A 173 -8.45 15.08 -10.26
C TYR A 173 -8.06 15.89 -11.50
N ARG A 174 -8.69 17.07 -11.68
CA ARG A 174 -8.33 18.05 -12.72
C ARG A 174 -7.77 19.30 -12.06
N PHE A 175 -6.52 19.62 -12.31
CA PHE A 175 -5.89 20.84 -11.82
C PHE A 175 -6.55 22.08 -12.43
N HIS A 176 -6.57 23.21 -11.74
CA HIS A 176 -7.09 24.49 -12.25
C HIS A 176 -6.48 25.70 -11.50
N PRO A 177 -5.27 26.16 -11.88
CA PRO A 177 -4.41 25.68 -12.95
C PRO A 177 -3.51 24.50 -12.52
N ILE A 178 -2.70 23.99 -13.47
CA ILE A 178 -1.53 23.17 -13.11
C ILE A 178 -0.59 24.07 -12.30
N ASP A 179 -0.11 23.57 -11.16
CA ASP A 179 0.81 24.32 -10.33
C ASP A 179 2.21 24.42 -10.98
N GLY A 180 2.85 25.58 -10.85
CA GLY A 180 4.14 25.85 -11.48
C GLY A 180 5.30 25.03 -10.92
N SER A 181 5.14 24.42 -9.73
CA SER A 181 6.16 23.56 -9.11
C SER A 181 6.22 22.16 -9.72
N PHE A 182 5.20 21.75 -10.49
CA PHE A 182 5.17 20.42 -11.07
C PHE A 182 6.26 20.29 -12.13
N TYR A 183 7.06 19.22 -12.03
CA TYR A 183 8.08 18.89 -13.01
C TYR A 183 7.52 17.98 -14.11
N TYR A 184 8.30 17.81 -15.19
CA TYR A 184 7.94 16.90 -16.28
C TYR A 184 7.85 15.44 -15.77
N PRO A 185 6.82 14.66 -16.15
CA PRO A 185 5.77 14.98 -17.12
C PRO A 185 4.52 15.66 -16.55
N TYR A 186 4.38 15.75 -15.23
CA TYR A 186 3.18 16.27 -14.55
C TYR A 186 2.85 17.72 -14.90
N SER A 187 3.87 18.54 -15.18
CA SER A 187 3.73 19.93 -15.63
C SER A 187 2.89 20.11 -16.90
N GLN A 188 2.67 19.03 -17.66
CA GLN A 188 1.95 19.04 -18.93
C GLN A 188 0.53 18.49 -18.82
N TRP A 189 0.18 17.85 -17.71
CA TRP A 189 -1.05 17.11 -17.54
C TRP A 189 -2.06 17.87 -16.69
N GLN A 190 -3.18 18.24 -17.30
CA GLN A 190 -4.27 18.91 -16.60
C GLN A 190 -4.99 17.99 -15.62
N THR A 191 -4.78 16.68 -15.71
CA THR A 191 -5.44 15.68 -14.86
C THR A 191 -4.46 14.64 -14.37
N THR A 192 -4.76 14.05 -13.22
CA THR A 192 -4.04 12.86 -12.77
C THR A 192 -4.22 11.70 -13.75
N LEU A 193 -3.17 10.91 -13.93
CA LEU A 193 -3.12 9.77 -14.85
C LEU A 193 -2.57 8.53 -14.16
N ARG A 194 -3.10 7.36 -14.52
CA ARG A 194 -2.73 6.03 -14.03
C ARG A 194 -2.16 5.16 -15.15
N ARG A 195 -0.92 4.70 -14.97
CA ARG A 195 -0.09 3.95 -15.93
C ARG A 195 -0.16 4.47 -17.39
N PRO A 196 -0.05 5.79 -17.66
CA PRO A 196 -0.07 6.26 -19.03
C PRO A 196 1.02 5.59 -19.87
N ALA A 197 0.69 5.22 -21.10
CA ALA A 197 1.62 4.55 -22.02
C ALA A 197 2.69 5.50 -22.62
N SER A 198 2.59 6.80 -22.34
CA SER A 198 3.56 7.82 -22.77
C SER A 198 3.58 8.98 -21.77
N THR A 199 4.65 9.76 -21.81
CA THR A 199 4.82 10.99 -21.03
C THR A 199 4.40 12.26 -21.79
N ASN A 200 3.79 12.10 -22.97
CA ASN A 200 3.38 13.21 -23.83
C ASN A 200 2.17 13.96 -23.24
N ARG A 201 2.00 15.23 -23.63
CA ARG A 201 0.86 16.07 -23.23
C ARG A 201 -0.53 15.42 -23.45
N GLY A 202 -0.67 14.60 -24.49
CA GLY A 202 -1.91 13.89 -24.85
C GLY A 202 -2.08 12.51 -24.21
N ALA A 203 -1.28 12.16 -23.20
CA ALA A 203 -1.37 10.87 -22.54
C ALA A 203 -2.72 10.65 -21.85
N THR A 204 -3.13 9.39 -21.77
CA THR A 204 -4.37 8.95 -21.13
C THR A 204 -4.09 7.73 -20.24
N ASP A 205 -5.01 7.42 -19.33
CA ASP A 205 -4.93 6.22 -18.50
C ASP A 205 -4.83 4.95 -19.35
N ASN A 206 -3.97 4.02 -18.95
CA ASN A 206 -3.96 2.67 -19.51
C ASN A 206 -4.69 1.69 -18.58
N VAL A 207 -6.02 1.73 -18.62
CA VAL A 207 -6.88 0.93 -17.73
C VAL A 207 -6.62 -0.58 -17.91
N SER A 208 -6.48 -1.06 -19.14
CA SER A 208 -6.20 -2.48 -19.41
C SER A 208 -4.85 -2.92 -18.85
N GLY A 209 -3.80 -2.12 -19.06
CA GLY A 209 -2.47 -2.40 -18.51
C GLY A 209 -2.48 -2.39 -16.99
N LEU A 210 -3.17 -1.42 -16.38
CA LEU A 210 -3.36 -1.35 -14.93
C LEU A 210 -4.05 -2.59 -14.36
N ILE A 211 -5.15 -3.03 -14.96
CA ILE A 211 -5.86 -4.24 -14.52
C ILE A 211 -4.94 -5.47 -14.64
N SER A 212 -4.19 -5.60 -15.73
CA SER A 212 -3.29 -6.74 -15.94
C SER A 212 -2.18 -6.82 -14.88
N VAL A 213 -1.52 -5.71 -14.57
CA VAL A 213 -0.44 -5.70 -13.56
C VAL A 213 -0.99 -5.96 -12.16
N LEU A 214 -2.15 -5.40 -11.80
CA LEU A 214 -2.78 -5.62 -10.49
C LEU A 214 -3.21 -7.08 -10.33
N LYS A 215 -3.79 -7.70 -11.38
CA LYS A 215 -4.13 -9.12 -11.38
C LYS A 215 -2.91 -10.01 -11.19
N ASN A 216 -1.82 -9.71 -11.91
CA ASN A 216 -0.59 -10.50 -11.81
C ASN A 216 0.03 -10.39 -10.40
N ALA A 217 -0.02 -9.19 -9.79
CA ALA A 217 0.52 -8.95 -8.45
C ALA A 217 -0.35 -9.49 -7.30
N GLN A 218 -1.61 -9.85 -7.53
CA GLN A 218 -2.58 -10.24 -6.48
C GLN A 218 -2.01 -11.26 -5.49
N ARG A 219 -1.35 -12.32 -5.98
CA ARG A 219 -0.82 -13.39 -5.13
C ARG A 219 0.22 -12.84 -4.16
N GLY A 220 1.26 -12.19 -4.68
CA GLY A 220 2.37 -11.67 -3.87
C GLY A 220 1.91 -10.60 -2.87
N ILE A 221 0.95 -9.76 -3.28
CA ILE A 221 0.31 -8.78 -2.40
C ILE A 221 -0.39 -9.47 -1.22
N THR A 222 -1.25 -10.45 -1.50
CA THR A 222 -2.02 -11.19 -0.47
C THR A 222 -1.08 -11.90 0.51
N GLU A 223 -0.06 -12.57 -0.01
CA GLU A 223 0.89 -13.34 0.79
C GLU A 223 1.75 -12.45 1.67
N SER A 224 2.22 -11.33 1.12
CA SER A 224 2.99 -10.33 1.86
C SER A 224 2.15 -9.73 2.99
N THR A 225 0.87 -9.40 2.75
CA THR A 225 -0.02 -8.89 3.80
C THR A 225 -0.25 -9.90 4.90
N TYR A 226 -0.52 -11.15 4.54
CA TYR A 226 -0.75 -12.20 5.52
C TYR A 226 0.51 -12.47 6.35
N ALA A 227 1.68 -12.55 5.71
CA ALA A 227 2.96 -12.73 6.38
C ALA A 227 3.27 -11.53 7.30
N MET A 228 3.12 -10.29 6.83
CA MET A 228 3.28 -9.09 7.65
C MET A 228 2.37 -9.11 8.90
N LEU A 229 1.08 -9.38 8.74
CA LEU A 229 0.12 -9.40 9.87
C LEU A 229 0.36 -10.52 10.88
N THR A 230 0.89 -11.66 10.44
CA THR A 230 1.00 -12.86 11.30
C THR A 230 2.41 -13.12 11.82
N ARG A 231 3.44 -12.52 11.21
CA ARG A 231 4.85 -12.84 11.49
C ARG A 231 5.63 -11.65 12.03
N VAL A 232 5.23 -10.43 11.73
CA VAL A 232 5.91 -9.22 12.21
C VAL A 232 5.33 -8.81 13.56
N THR A 233 6.16 -8.76 14.59
CA THR A 233 5.72 -8.44 15.97
C THR A 233 6.29 -7.14 16.51
N GLY A 234 7.39 -6.64 15.93
CA GLY A 234 8.02 -5.36 16.31
C GLY A 234 7.57 -4.21 15.43
N TRP A 235 7.47 -3.00 16.02
CA TRP A 235 7.01 -1.81 15.30
C TRP A 235 7.97 -1.42 14.18
N SER A 236 9.27 -1.38 14.42
CA SER A 236 10.25 -0.92 13.41
C SER A 236 10.16 -1.78 12.13
N GLN A 237 10.08 -3.09 12.28
CA GLN A 237 9.94 -4.06 11.18
C GLN A 237 8.57 -3.96 10.50
N PHE A 238 7.51 -3.59 11.23
CA PHE A 238 6.18 -3.39 10.68
C PHE A 238 6.05 -2.07 9.92
N SER A 239 6.65 -1.01 10.45
CA SER A 239 6.28 0.36 10.09
C SER A 239 6.86 0.85 8.77
N SER A 240 8.11 0.51 8.49
CA SER A 240 8.91 1.17 7.45
C SER A 240 9.67 0.17 6.59
N HIS A 241 9.91 0.51 5.32
CA HIS A 241 10.76 -0.25 4.39
C HIS A 241 12.26 -0.09 4.65
N THR A 242 12.65 0.80 5.57
CA THR A 242 14.05 0.95 6.00
C THR A 242 14.48 -0.27 6.80
N THR A 243 15.68 -0.77 6.50
CA THR A 243 16.25 -1.93 7.18
C THR A 243 16.25 -1.74 8.69
N SER A 244 15.78 -2.75 9.43
CA SER A 244 15.68 -2.70 10.89
C SER A 244 16.37 -3.90 11.54
N LYS A 245 16.97 -3.67 12.71
CA LYS A 245 17.66 -4.74 13.46
C LYS A 245 16.66 -5.83 13.88
N GLY A 246 17.05 -7.09 13.75
CA GLY A 246 16.22 -8.24 14.18
C GLY A 246 15.55 -9.01 13.06
N GLY A 247 15.69 -8.59 11.79
CA GLY A 247 15.51 -9.42 10.59
C GLY A 247 14.23 -10.28 10.55
N ASN A 248 13.10 -9.66 10.25
CA ASN A 248 11.92 -10.43 9.85
C ASN A 248 11.99 -10.63 8.34
N ALA A 249 12.13 -11.88 7.87
CA ALA A 249 12.23 -12.20 6.44
C ALA A 249 10.88 -12.03 5.70
N THR A 250 10.23 -10.88 5.85
CA THR A 250 8.93 -10.53 5.27
C THR A 250 8.74 -9.01 5.22
N ASN A 251 7.83 -8.55 4.37
CA ASN A 251 7.63 -7.13 4.10
C ASN A 251 7.09 -6.35 5.31
N SER A 252 7.53 -5.10 5.43
CA SER A 252 6.86 -4.09 6.24
C SER A 252 5.57 -3.61 5.57
N LEU A 253 4.76 -2.85 6.31
CA LEU A 253 3.58 -2.19 5.77
C LEU A 253 3.93 -1.22 4.64
N GLU A 254 4.99 -0.42 4.83
CA GLU A 254 5.44 0.56 3.84
C GLU A 254 5.92 -0.12 2.55
N ALA A 255 6.67 -1.22 2.64
CA ALA A 255 7.11 -1.95 1.45
C ALA A 255 5.93 -2.48 0.61
N ILE A 256 4.84 -2.95 1.24
CA ILE A 256 3.64 -3.37 0.50
C ILE A 256 2.87 -2.16 -0.03
N HIS A 257 2.82 -1.08 0.73
CA HIS A 257 2.23 0.20 0.31
C HIS A 257 2.89 0.75 -0.96
N ASP A 258 4.21 0.72 -1.03
CA ASP A 258 5.01 1.22 -2.15
C ASP A 258 4.71 0.43 -3.44
N ASN A 259 4.56 -0.89 -3.30
CA ASN A 259 4.15 -1.75 -4.41
C ASN A 259 2.82 -1.28 -5.02
N ILE A 260 1.81 -0.97 -4.19
CA ILE A 260 0.51 -0.50 -4.69
C ILE A 260 0.65 0.84 -5.43
N HIS A 261 1.43 1.77 -4.90
CA HIS A 261 1.73 3.05 -5.54
C HIS A 261 2.33 2.89 -6.92
N VAL A 262 3.43 2.14 -7.03
CA VAL A 262 4.15 1.94 -8.30
C VAL A 262 3.32 1.12 -9.31
N LEU A 263 2.53 0.15 -8.84
CA LEU A 263 1.62 -0.61 -9.70
C LEU A 263 0.50 0.26 -10.29
N ILE A 264 -0.06 1.21 -9.54
CA ILE A 264 -1.10 2.12 -10.06
C ILE A 264 -0.50 3.20 -10.94
N GLY A 265 0.63 3.76 -10.50
CA GLY A 265 1.25 4.88 -11.16
C GLY A 265 1.83 4.48 -12.50
N GLY A 266 2.73 3.49 -12.57
CA GLY A 266 3.62 3.37 -13.73
C GLY A 266 4.25 4.73 -14.01
N ASN A 267 4.13 5.28 -15.22
CA ASN A 267 4.53 6.66 -15.54
C ASN A 267 3.64 7.79 -14.98
N GLY A 268 2.64 7.44 -14.19
CA GLY A 268 1.59 8.32 -13.70
C GLY A 268 1.81 8.76 -12.25
N HIS A 269 0.86 9.54 -11.77
CA HIS A 269 1.00 10.32 -10.52
C HIS A 269 1.17 9.42 -9.29
N MET A 270 0.44 8.29 -9.23
CA MET A 270 0.49 7.38 -8.09
C MET A 270 1.86 6.71 -7.85
N SER A 271 2.80 6.79 -8.80
CA SER A 271 4.14 6.23 -8.64
C SER A 271 5.14 7.20 -8.03
N ASP A 272 4.74 8.45 -7.79
CA ASP A 272 5.64 9.51 -7.36
C ASP A 272 5.10 10.21 -6.10
N PRO A 273 5.80 10.12 -4.96
CA PRO A 273 5.30 10.70 -3.72
C PRO A 273 5.08 12.22 -3.82
N ALA A 274 5.74 12.92 -4.73
CA ALA A 274 5.53 14.36 -4.91
C ALA A 274 4.11 14.72 -5.38
N VAL A 275 3.43 13.81 -6.09
CA VAL A 275 2.14 14.08 -6.73
C VAL A 275 1.09 12.98 -6.56
N ALA A 276 1.41 11.86 -5.89
CA ALA A 276 0.51 10.72 -5.74
C ALA A 276 -0.81 11.07 -5.07
N ALA A 277 -0.80 11.93 -4.05
CA ALA A 277 -1.99 12.32 -3.28
C ALA A 277 -3.03 13.10 -4.10
N PHE A 278 -2.66 13.63 -5.28
CA PHE A 278 -3.63 14.25 -6.17
C PHE A 278 -4.55 13.22 -6.82
N ASP A 279 -4.13 11.96 -7.01
CA ASP A 279 -5.01 10.94 -7.56
C ASP A 279 -6.03 10.47 -6.49
N PRO A 280 -7.34 10.55 -6.74
CA PRO A 280 -8.35 10.15 -5.75
C PRO A 280 -8.22 8.72 -5.21
N ILE A 281 -7.61 7.79 -5.95
CA ILE A 281 -7.38 6.42 -5.44
C ILE A 281 -6.40 6.36 -4.26
N PHE A 282 -5.56 7.38 -4.10
CA PHE A 282 -4.64 7.55 -2.97
C PHE A 282 -5.37 7.39 -1.63
N TRP A 283 -6.52 8.04 -1.47
CA TRP A 283 -7.26 8.05 -0.22
C TRP A 283 -7.90 6.70 0.11
N LEU A 284 -8.28 5.92 -0.91
CA LEU A 284 -8.79 4.55 -0.70
C LEU A 284 -7.67 3.59 -0.31
N HIS A 285 -6.49 3.75 -0.94
CA HIS A 285 -5.28 3.01 -0.60
C HIS A 285 -4.84 3.30 0.84
N HIS A 286 -4.68 4.57 1.20
CA HIS A 286 -4.25 4.98 2.55
C HIS A 286 -5.26 4.67 3.65
N ALA A 287 -6.57 4.64 3.34
CA ALA A 287 -7.57 4.14 4.28
C ALA A 287 -7.41 2.63 4.58
N ASN A 288 -6.91 1.84 3.61
CA ASN A 288 -6.57 0.43 3.83
C ASN A 288 -5.21 0.25 4.51
N VAL A 289 -4.23 1.11 4.23
CA VAL A 289 -2.97 1.17 5.00
C VAL A 289 -3.28 1.39 6.47
N ASP A 290 -4.14 2.37 6.78
CA ASP A 290 -4.60 2.63 8.15
C ASP A 290 -5.40 1.44 8.77
N ARG A 291 -6.11 0.69 7.93
CA ARG A 291 -6.76 -0.56 8.35
C ARG A 291 -5.74 -1.60 8.74
N MET A 292 -4.66 -1.77 7.97
CA MET A 292 -3.57 -2.70 8.30
C MET A 292 -2.89 -2.33 9.63
N VAL A 293 -2.69 -1.05 9.91
CA VAL A 293 -2.20 -0.58 11.23
C VAL A 293 -3.12 -1.02 12.35
N SER A 294 -4.44 -0.89 12.14
CA SER A 294 -5.44 -1.27 13.14
C SER A 294 -5.49 -2.79 13.36
N LEU A 295 -5.46 -3.59 12.29
CA LEU A 295 -5.41 -5.06 12.36
C LEU A 295 -4.13 -5.53 13.07
N TRP A 296 -2.98 -5.02 12.65
CA TRP A 296 -1.69 -5.39 13.24
C TRP A 296 -1.59 -5.00 14.72
N SER A 297 -2.06 -3.80 15.09
CA SER A 297 -2.05 -3.34 16.48
C SER A 297 -2.95 -4.17 17.39
N ALA A 298 -4.02 -4.75 16.85
CA ALA A 298 -4.89 -5.65 17.59
C ALA A 298 -4.27 -7.05 17.77
N ILE A 299 -3.46 -7.50 16.81
CA ILE A 299 -2.69 -8.75 16.91
C ILE A 299 -1.50 -8.60 17.88
N ASN A 300 -0.92 -7.39 17.94
CA ASN A 300 0.22 -7.02 18.79
C ASN A 300 -0.17 -5.91 19.80
N PRO A 301 -1.08 -6.19 20.76
CA PRO A 301 -1.74 -5.17 21.58
C PRO A 301 -0.85 -4.45 22.59
N ASP A 302 0.39 -4.89 22.77
CA ASP A 302 1.36 -4.28 23.68
C ASP A 302 2.48 -3.53 22.95
N VAL A 303 2.45 -3.53 21.61
CA VAL A 303 3.42 -2.81 20.78
C VAL A 303 2.75 -1.61 20.13
N TRP A 304 3.38 -0.44 20.27
CA TRP A 304 2.94 0.80 19.64
C TRP A 304 4.11 1.75 19.47
N THR A 305 4.45 2.07 18.22
CA THR A 305 5.60 2.91 17.85
C THR A 305 6.96 2.40 18.32
N ALA A 306 8.01 2.94 17.73
CA ALA A 306 9.39 2.78 18.17
C ALA A 306 10.17 4.05 17.83
N ASN A 307 11.27 4.29 18.55
CA ASN A 307 12.21 5.33 18.18
C ASN A 307 12.79 5.03 16.78
N GLY A 308 13.03 6.08 16.02
CA GLY A 308 13.66 6.01 14.71
C GLY A 308 14.23 7.38 14.35
N ASP A 309 14.31 7.65 13.06
CA ASP A 309 14.64 8.97 12.54
C ASP A 309 13.76 9.34 11.33
N ALA A 310 13.92 10.57 10.86
CA ALA A 310 13.18 11.12 9.72
C ALA A 310 13.78 10.75 8.35
N GLN A 311 14.82 9.91 8.28
CA GLN A 311 15.50 9.49 7.05
C GLN A 311 15.78 10.67 6.09
N ASP A 312 15.03 10.77 5.00
CA ASP A 312 15.11 11.83 3.98
C ASP A 312 14.63 13.21 4.47
N GLY A 313 14.16 13.33 5.71
CA GLY A 313 13.56 14.56 6.24
C GLY A 313 12.12 14.74 5.77
N THR A 314 11.51 15.85 6.18
CA THR A 314 10.21 16.34 5.71
C THR A 314 10.22 17.86 5.69
N TYR A 315 9.11 18.50 5.29
CA TYR A 315 8.95 19.95 5.38
C TYR A 315 9.28 20.54 6.76
N THR A 316 9.07 19.78 7.83
CA THR A 316 9.27 20.24 9.23
C THR A 316 10.31 19.45 10.02
N LEU A 317 10.82 18.34 9.48
CA LEU A 317 11.84 17.51 10.13
C LEU A 317 13.11 17.54 9.30
N VAL A 318 14.24 17.79 9.97
CA VAL A 318 15.56 17.71 9.33
C VAL A 318 15.84 16.25 8.96
N ALA A 319 16.48 16.01 7.81
CA ALA A 319 16.96 14.68 7.44
C ALA A 319 17.78 14.03 8.58
N GLY A 320 17.51 12.76 8.87
CA GLY A 320 18.12 12.01 9.97
C GLY A 320 17.78 12.48 11.39
N GLN A 321 16.89 13.46 11.57
CA GLN A 321 16.42 13.88 12.90
C GLN A 321 15.76 12.71 13.62
N SER A 322 16.14 12.46 14.88
CA SER A 322 15.49 11.43 15.70
C SER A 322 14.00 11.72 15.90
N VAL A 323 13.18 10.67 15.77
CA VAL A 323 11.74 10.72 15.96
C VAL A 323 11.28 9.67 16.97
N ASN A 324 10.16 9.95 17.63
CA ASN A 324 9.56 9.07 18.63
C ASN A 324 8.04 9.28 18.70
N VAL A 325 7.40 8.60 19.64
CA VAL A 325 5.95 8.64 19.85
C VAL A 325 5.34 10.04 20.11
N ASN A 326 6.16 11.00 20.54
CA ASN A 326 5.79 12.37 20.84
C ASN A 326 6.28 13.37 19.78
N THR A 327 6.84 12.91 18.67
CA THR A 327 7.15 13.79 17.54
C THR A 327 5.84 14.34 16.95
N PRO A 328 5.72 15.67 16.76
CA PRO A 328 4.57 16.27 16.09
C PRO A 328 4.32 15.68 14.71
N LEU A 329 3.09 15.22 14.47
CA LEU A 329 2.61 14.77 13.16
C LEU A 329 2.11 15.99 12.37
N THR A 330 3.02 16.85 11.97
CA THR A 330 2.73 18.04 11.16
C THR A 330 2.23 17.65 9.76
N PRO A 331 1.32 18.43 9.14
CA PRO A 331 0.77 19.69 9.62
C PRO A 331 -0.57 19.52 10.38
N PHE A 332 -0.82 18.35 10.96
CA PHE A 332 -2.16 17.99 11.44
C PHE A 332 -2.48 18.58 12.81
N TRP A 333 -3.07 19.77 12.82
CA TRP A 333 -3.54 20.44 14.04
C TRP A 333 -4.62 19.61 14.76
N ASN A 334 -4.41 19.25 16.03
CA ASN A 334 -5.44 18.65 16.91
C ASN A 334 -6.09 19.67 17.84
N SER A 335 -5.51 20.87 17.90
CA SER A 335 -6.05 22.05 18.57
C SER A 335 -5.51 23.29 17.86
N GLN A 336 -5.90 24.48 18.32
CA GLN A 336 -5.39 25.75 17.79
C GLN A 336 -3.90 25.99 18.09
N THR A 337 -3.26 25.15 18.90
CA THR A 337 -1.86 25.36 19.35
C THR A 337 -1.01 24.09 19.33
N SER A 338 -1.55 22.95 18.91
CA SER A 338 -0.84 21.67 18.95
C SER A 338 -1.18 20.76 17.77
N PHE A 339 -0.24 19.90 17.44
CA PHE A 339 -0.38 18.87 16.42
C PHE A 339 -0.74 17.52 17.03
N TRP A 340 -1.32 16.63 16.23
CA TRP A 340 -1.45 15.21 16.56
C TRP A 340 -0.09 14.58 16.84
N LEU A 341 -0.08 13.59 17.73
CA LEU A 341 1.08 12.77 18.09
C LEU A 341 0.77 11.30 17.84
N SER A 342 1.80 10.48 17.59
CA SER A 342 1.63 9.03 17.49
C SER A 342 1.01 8.43 18.77
N SER A 343 1.29 9.00 19.95
CA SER A 343 0.67 8.60 21.23
C SER A 343 -0.85 8.79 21.26
N GLN A 344 -1.40 9.69 20.45
CA GLN A 344 -2.80 10.09 20.47
C GLN A 344 -3.65 9.41 19.40
N VAL A 345 -3.01 8.78 18.40
CA VAL A 345 -3.70 8.19 17.24
C VAL A 345 -3.76 6.67 17.29
N ARG A 346 -3.55 6.04 18.45
CA ARG A 346 -3.58 4.57 18.57
C ARG A 346 -4.98 3.97 18.39
N SER A 347 -5.95 4.49 19.12
CA SER A 347 -7.31 3.96 19.13
C SER A 347 -8.15 4.66 18.05
N THR A 348 -8.59 3.92 17.04
CA THR A 348 -9.45 4.49 15.99
C THR A 348 -10.81 4.93 16.53
N SER A 349 -11.34 4.22 17.53
CA SER A 349 -12.61 4.60 18.17
C SER A 349 -12.55 5.97 18.86
N SER A 350 -11.41 6.36 19.45
CA SER A 350 -11.26 7.72 19.98
C SER A 350 -11.15 8.80 18.90
N LEU A 351 -10.86 8.39 17.66
CA LEU A 351 -10.80 9.23 16.47
C LEU A 351 -12.13 9.26 15.69
N GLY A 352 -13.20 8.63 16.20
CA GLY A 352 -14.54 8.69 15.61
C GLY A 352 -14.78 7.73 14.43
N TYR A 353 -13.91 6.74 14.22
CA TYR A 353 -14.09 5.72 13.19
C TYR A 353 -13.62 4.33 13.64
N THR A 354 -14.00 3.29 12.90
CA THR A 354 -13.53 1.92 13.09
C THR A 354 -13.48 1.18 11.76
N TYR A 355 -13.26 -0.13 11.78
CA TYR A 355 -13.38 -0.99 10.60
C TYR A 355 -14.36 -2.14 10.88
N PRO A 356 -14.98 -2.74 9.84
CA PRO A 356 -15.92 -3.86 10.00
C PRO A 356 -15.36 -5.02 10.83
N GLU A 357 -14.04 -5.22 10.82
CA GLU A 357 -13.36 -6.25 11.60
C GLU A 357 -13.44 -6.04 13.12
N PHE A 358 -13.76 -4.84 13.58
CA PHE A 358 -13.83 -4.51 15.01
C PHE A 358 -15.26 -4.35 15.52
N GLN A 359 -16.26 -4.32 14.63
CA GLN A 359 -17.65 -4.13 15.04
C GLN A 359 -18.13 -5.28 15.94
N GLY A 360 -18.77 -4.91 17.05
CA GLY A 360 -19.32 -5.85 18.04
C GLY A 360 -18.29 -6.46 18.99
N LEU A 361 -17.01 -6.09 18.89
CA LEU A 361 -15.98 -6.56 19.81
C LEU A 361 -15.93 -5.70 21.08
N ASP A 362 -15.71 -6.33 22.23
CA ASP A 362 -15.34 -5.62 23.46
C ASP A 362 -13.87 -5.22 23.39
N MET A 363 -13.63 -3.95 23.04
CA MET A 363 -12.29 -3.41 22.88
C MET A 363 -11.46 -3.35 24.19
N ASN A 364 -12.08 -3.61 25.34
CA ASN A 364 -11.35 -3.73 26.61
C ASN A 364 -10.71 -5.12 26.79
N ASN A 365 -11.22 -6.14 26.09
CA ASN A 365 -10.68 -7.49 26.14
C ASN A 365 -9.65 -7.72 25.02
N LYS A 366 -8.42 -7.24 25.24
CA LYS A 366 -7.31 -7.34 24.28
C LYS A 366 -7.13 -8.75 23.71
N GLN A 367 -7.24 -9.78 24.55
CA GLN A 367 -7.04 -11.17 24.12
C GLN A 367 -8.17 -11.64 23.19
N ALA A 368 -9.43 -11.40 23.56
CA ALA A 368 -10.57 -11.76 22.72
C ALA A 368 -10.58 -10.98 21.40
N VAL A 369 -10.20 -9.69 21.42
CA VAL A 369 -10.01 -8.88 20.21
C VAL A 369 -8.91 -9.49 19.35
N ARG A 370 -7.74 -9.78 19.92
CA ARG A 370 -6.62 -10.41 19.22
C ARG A 370 -7.05 -11.70 18.53
N ASP A 371 -7.70 -12.60 19.26
CA ASP A 371 -8.13 -13.90 18.72
C ASP A 371 -9.18 -13.73 17.61
N SER A 372 -10.15 -12.81 17.79
CA SER A 372 -11.14 -12.50 16.74
C SER A 372 -10.50 -11.89 15.50
N ILE A 373 -9.51 -11.01 15.65
CA ILE A 373 -8.84 -10.36 14.52
C ILE A 373 -7.96 -11.36 13.77
N ILE A 374 -7.24 -12.24 14.48
CA ILE A 374 -6.49 -13.34 13.87
C ILE A 374 -7.43 -14.23 13.04
N GLN A 375 -8.61 -14.57 13.56
CA GLN A 375 -9.60 -15.35 12.80
C GLN A 375 -10.05 -14.63 11.53
N LYS A 376 -10.33 -13.32 11.59
CA LYS A 376 -10.71 -12.52 10.41
C LYS A 376 -9.57 -12.42 9.39
N VAL A 377 -8.35 -12.17 9.84
CA VAL A 377 -7.14 -12.15 8.98
C VAL A 377 -6.93 -13.50 8.28
N ASN A 378 -7.12 -14.61 9.00
CA ASN A 378 -7.06 -15.95 8.41
C ASN A 378 -8.15 -16.17 7.35
N GLN A 379 -9.38 -15.71 7.60
CA GLN A 379 -10.48 -15.84 6.64
C GLN A 379 -10.25 -15.01 5.36
N LEU A 380 -9.64 -13.84 5.51
CA LEU A 380 -9.38 -12.91 4.41
C LEU A 380 -8.17 -13.33 3.58
N TYR A 381 -7.02 -13.59 4.23
CA TYR A 381 -5.72 -13.59 3.56
C TYR A 381 -4.93 -14.90 3.67
N ASN A 382 -5.40 -15.89 4.43
CA ASN A 382 -4.77 -17.23 4.42
C ASN A 382 -5.18 -17.98 3.13
N GLY A 383 -4.63 -17.52 2.00
CA GLY A 383 -4.92 -18.01 0.65
C GLY A 383 -4.55 -19.48 0.44
N GLN A 384 -3.69 -20.05 1.29
CA GLN A 384 -3.27 -21.45 1.23
C GLN A 384 -4.43 -22.44 1.48
N LYS A 385 -5.56 -22.01 2.07
CA LYS A 385 -6.80 -22.81 2.18
C LYS A 385 -7.80 -22.58 1.03
N ARG A 386 -7.75 -21.43 0.33
CA ARG A 386 -8.72 -21.06 -0.72
C ARG A 386 -8.28 -21.49 -2.13
N ASN A 387 -7.02 -21.25 -2.50
CA ASN A 387 -6.52 -21.61 -3.84
C ASN A 387 -6.35 -23.13 -3.99
N THR A 388 -5.94 -23.82 -2.92
CA THR A 388 -5.79 -25.28 -2.89
C THR A 388 -7.10 -26.04 -3.04
N LYS A 389 -8.20 -25.55 -2.44
CA LYS A 389 -9.53 -26.16 -2.60
C LYS A 389 -10.00 -26.09 -4.05
N ARG A 390 -9.81 -24.94 -4.70
CA ARG A 390 -10.12 -24.72 -6.12
C ARG A 390 -9.22 -25.57 -7.04
N THR A 391 -7.92 -25.68 -6.75
CA THR A 391 -6.99 -26.53 -7.53
C THR A 391 -7.29 -28.03 -7.33
N LEU A 392 -7.63 -28.47 -6.12
CA LEU A 392 -8.06 -29.85 -5.87
C LEU A 392 -9.39 -30.19 -6.57
N GLU A 393 -10.34 -29.26 -6.64
CA GLU A 393 -11.61 -29.41 -7.35
C GLU A 393 -11.44 -29.39 -8.88
N VAL A 394 -10.62 -28.48 -9.44
CA VAL A 394 -10.30 -28.42 -10.88
C VAL A 394 -9.55 -29.67 -11.33
N THR A 395 -8.57 -30.15 -10.54
CA THR A 395 -7.82 -31.38 -10.87
C THR A 395 -8.68 -32.64 -10.79
N ALA A 396 -9.80 -32.62 -10.07
CA ALA A 396 -10.78 -33.71 -10.07
C ALA A 396 -11.66 -33.73 -11.33
N ALA A 397 -11.88 -32.57 -11.98
CA ALA A 397 -12.66 -32.47 -13.21
C ALA A 397 -11.88 -32.88 -14.49
N GLU A 398 -10.55 -32.75 -14.47
CA GLU A 398 -9.68 -32.94 -15.66
C GLU A 398 -9.03 -34.36 -15.73
N THR A 399 -9.68 -35.41 -15.25
CA THR A 399 -9.13 -36.77 -15.07
C THR A 399 -9.04 -37.66 -16.33
N ALA A 400 -8.58 -37.14 -17.46
CA ALA A 400 -8.34 -37.96 -18.66
C ALA A 400 -6.98 -37.67 -19.33
N GLN A 401 -5.90 -38.38 -18.93
CA GLN A 401 -4.73 -38.83 -19.74
C GLN A 401 -3.43 -39.06 -18.92
N GLY A 402 -2.63 -40.07 -19.32
CA GLY A 402 -1.73 -40.86 -18.45
C GLY A 402 -0.29 -40.37 -18.17
N HIS A 403 0.21 -39.29 -18.78
CA HIS A 403 1.54 -38.73 -18.43
C HIS A 403 1.49 -37.64 -17.35
N ALA A 404 0.33 -37.03 -17.12
CA ALA A 404 0.10 -36.02 -16.08
C ALA A 404 0.17 -36.57 -14.64
N ARG A 405 0.27 -37.89 -14.45
CA ARG A 405 0.06 -38.54 -13.14
C ARG A 405 1.21 -38.29 -12.14
N ARG A 406 2.47 -38.30 -12.59
CA ARG A 406 3.64 -38.07 -11.72
C ARG A 406 3.80 -36.58 -11.35
N HIS A 407 3.63 -35.69 -12.32
CA HIS A 407 3.56 -34.24 -12.12
C HIS A 407 2.43 -33.87 -11.13
N ARG A 408 1.25 -34.51 -11.25
CA ARG A 408 0.11 -34.31 -10.32
C ARG A 408 0.41 -34.78 -8.90
N LEU A 409 1.10 -35.90 -8.71
CA LEU A 409 1.41 -36.41 -7.36
C LEU A 409 2.41 -35.51 -6.62
N LEU A 410 3.40 -34.96 -7.31
CA LEU A 410 4.43 -34.10 -6.72
C LEU A 410 3.87 -32.70 -6.39
N SER A 411 3.10 -32.08 -7.30
CA SER A 411 2.39 -30.84 -7.00
C SER A 411 1.37 -31.02 -5.84
N ARG A 412 0.68 -32.17 -5.76
CA ARG A 412 -0.18 -32.52 -4.62
C ARG A 412 0.61 -32.65 -3.31
N SER A 413 1.84 -33.16 -3.34
CA SER A 413 2.71 -33.26 -2.17
C SER A 413 3.08 -31.88 -1.62
N LEU A 414 3.55 -30.95 -2.47
CA LEU A 414 3.87 -29.58 -2.05
C LEU A 414 2.64 -28.84 -1.54
N MET A 415 1.52 -28.93 -2.27
CA MET A 415 0.26 -28.32 -1.83
C MET A 415 -0.21 -28.89 -0.50
N SER A 416 -0.02 -30.19 -0.25
CA SER A 416 -0.32 -30.81 1.04
C SER A 416 0.58 -30.27 2.16
N GLN A 417 1.86 -29.99 1.90
CA GLN A 417 2.77 -29.38 2.88
C GLN A 417 2.30 -27.97 3.24
N LEU A 418 1.93 -27.15 2.24
CA LEU A 418 1.35 -25.82 2.46
C LEU A 418 0.08 -25.90 3.33
N ILE A 419 -0.83 -26.81 3.01
CA ILE A 419 -2.08 -27.00 3.78
C ILE A 419 -1.79 -27.45 5.22
N SER A 420 -0.78 -28.30 5.42
CA SER A 420 -0.41 -28.79 6.75
C SER A 420 0.16 -27.71 7.66
N GLY A 421 0.61 -26.59 7.10
CA GLY A 421 1.19 -25.47 7.84
C GLY A 421 2.57 -25.76 8.45
N THR A 422 3.17 -26.90 8.14
CA THR A 422 4.54 -27.26 8.56
C THR A 422 5.41 -27.40 7.32
N TYR A 423 6.15 -26.35 6.97
CA TYR A 423 7.00 -26.28 5.79
C TYR A 423 8.04 -25.15 5.94
N SER A 424 9.13 -25.19 5.16
CA SER A 424 10.05 -24.06 5.03
C SER A 424 9.53 -23.06 3.99
N ASP A 425 9.26 -21.83 4.42
CA ASP A 425 8.90 -20.72 3.54
C ASP A 425 10.16 -20.10 2.94
N TRP A 426 10.28 -20.15 1.62
CA TRP A 426 11.39 -19.63 0.84
C TRP A 426 11.05 -18.24 0.34
N THR A 427 11.86 -17.27 0.74
CA THR A 427 11.66 -15.87 0.40
C THR A 427 12.96 -15.26 -0.09
N ALA A 428 12.88 -14.44 -1.12
CA ALA A 428 14.01 -13.65 -1.57
C ALA A 428 13.92 -12.26 -0.96
N ARG A 429 14.95 -11.85 -0.23
CA ARG A 429 15.17 -10.47 0.19
C ARG A 429 15.76 -9.70 -0.99
N ILE A 430 15.23 -8.52 -1.22
CA ILE A 430 15.71 -7.55 -2.19
C ILE A 430 16.10 -6.32 -1.39
N ALA A 431 17.37 -5.93 -1.44
CA ALA A 431 17.85 -4.71 -0.80
C ALA A 431 18.63 -3.87 -1.81
N PHE A 432 18.45 -2.56 -1.75
CA PHE A 432 19.16 -1.62 -2.59
C PHE A 432 19.13 -0.22 -1.96
N ASN A 433 20.02 0.66 -2.43
CA ASN A 433 19.95 2.08 -2.12
C ASN A 433 18.84 2.72 -2.96
N ARG A 434 17.74 3.12 -2.31
CA ARG A 434 16.57 3.67 -3.00
C ARG A 434 16.86 4.97 -3.76
N ARG A 435 17.93 5.69 -3.39
CA ARG A 435 18.32 6.94 -4.05
C ARG A 435 19.11 6.73 -5.34
N GLU A 436 19.55 5.51 -5.65
CA GLU A 436 20.50 5.24 -6.75
C GLU A 436 20.01 5.72 -8.13
N LEU A 437 18.70 5.61 -8.41
CA LEU A 437 18.13 6.00 -9.71
C LEU A 437 17.42 7.37 -9.69
N GLY A 438 17.27 7.98 -8.51
CA GLY A 438 16.61 9.28 -8.36
C GLY A 438 15.14 9.33 -8.81
N ARG A 439 14.47 8.18 -8.94
CA ARG A 439 13.07 8.01 -9.36
C ARG A 439 12.55 6.65 -8.92
N SER A 440 11.24 6.44 -8.92
CA SER A 440 10.63 5.13 -8.70
C SER A 440 11.01 4.09 -9.75
N PHE A 441 11.22 2.85 -9.30
CA PHE A 441 11.56 1.70 -10.13
C PHE A 441 11.06 0.39 -9.49
N SER A 442 11.31 -0.74 -10.14
CA SER A 442 10.92 -2.06 -9.64
C SER A 442 12.01 -3.10 -9.87
N VAL A 443 12.29 -3.90 -8.86
CA VAL A 443 13.12 -5.11 -8.96
C VAL A 443 12.19 -6.30 -9.07
N LEU A 444 12.28 -6.99 -10.20
CA LEU A 444 11.40 -8.09 -10.60
C LEU A 444 12.11 -9.41 -10.46
N LEU A 445 11.50 -10.39 -9.80
CA LEU A 445 12.04 -11.74 -9.62
C LEU A 445 11.30 -12.74 -10.48
N PHE A 446 12.06 -13.55 -11.21
CA PHE A 446 11.57 -14.58 -12.10
C PHE A 446 12.12 -15.93 -11.67
N ILE A 447 11.34 -16.98 -11.90
CA ILE A 447 11.87 -18.35 -11.92
C ILE A 447 11.68 -18.88 -13.34
N GLY A 448 12.78 -19.22 -13.98
CA GLY A 448 12.85 -19.42 -15.44
C GLY A 448 13.22 -18.12 -16.16
N ASP A 449 13.03 -18.12 -17.48
CA ASP A 449 13.45 -17.00 -18.32
C ASP A 449 12.47 -15.83 -18.22
N ALA A 450 13.01 -14.62 -18.08
CA ALA A 450 12.26 -13.39 -18.30
C ALA A 450 12.01 -13.18 -19.80
N PRO A 451 10.83 -12.69 -20.22
CA PRO A 451 10.58 -12.34 -21.62
C PRO A 451 11.61 -11.36 -22.19
N GLU A 452 11.81 -11.36 -23.51
CA GLU A 452 12.72 -10.40 -24.15
C GLU A 452 12.18 -8.97 -24.09
N ASP A 453 10.87 -8.76 -24.26
CA ASP A 453 10.24 -7.44 -24.19
C ASP A 453 9.99 -7.02 -22.72
N PRO A 454 10.61 -5.92 -22.23
CA PRO A 454 10.40 -5.41 -20.88
C PRO A 454 8.95 -5.04 -20.55
N LYS A 455 8.13 -4.75 -21.56
CA LYS A 455 6.71 -4.42 -21.36
C LYS A 455 5.91 -5.60 -20.82
N GLU A 456 6.38 -6.83 -21.04
CA GLU A 456 5.72 -8.05 -20.59
C GLU A 456 6.14 -8.46 -19.18
N TRP A 457 7.24 -7.92 -18.65
CA TRP A 457 7.87 -8.39 -17.42
C TRP A 457 6.95 -8.34 -16.18
N LEU A 458 6.10 -7.32 -16.07
CA LEU A 458 5.16 -7.18 -14.96
C LEU A 458 3.92 -8.07 -15.07
N THR A 459 3.70 -8.71 -16.22
CA THR A 459 2.49 -9.48 -16.53
C THR A 459 2.76 -10.93 -16.93
N CYS A 460 4.02 -11.33 -17.07
CA CYS A 460 4.37 -12.68 -17.48
C CYS A 460 4.19 -13.69 -16.34
N GLN A 461 3.94 -14.95 -16.70
CA GLN A 461 3.71 -16.03 -15.72
C GLN A 461 4.96 -16.40 -14.93
N ASN A 462 6.14 -16.20 -15.52
CA ASN A 462 7.42 -16.49 -14.88
C ASN A 462 7.80 -15.47 -13.80
N LEU A 463 7.08 -14.33 -13.73
CA LEU A 463 7.23 -13.37 -12.63
C LEU A 463 6.70 -13.99 -11.34
N VAL A 464 7.59 -14.15 -10.37
CA VAL A 464 7.26 -14.67 -9.04
C VAL A 464 6.71 -13.55 -8.16
N GLY A 465 7.33 -12.37 -8.25
CA GLY A 465 6.94 -11.18 -7.52
C GLY A 465 7.94 -10.05 -7.75
N ALA A 466 7.74 -8.95 -7.05
CA ALA A 466 8.53 -7.75 -7.20
C ALA A 466 8.59 -6.96 -5.89
N HIS A 467 9.65 -6.16 -5.77
CA HIS A 467 9.74 -5.08 -4.79
C HIS A 467 9.90 -3.76 -5.54
N HIS A 468 9.17 -2.74 -5.10
CA HIS A 468 9.04 -1.48 -5.80
C HIS A 468 9.57 -0.34 -4.94
N ALA A 469 10.45 0.48 -5.50
CA ALA A 469 10.93 1.69 -4.85
C ALA A 469 9.97 2.84 -5.14
N PHE A 470 9.38 3.43 -4.11
CA PHE A 470 8.49 4.60 -4.22
C PHE A 470 9.25 5.87 -3.86
N VAL A 471 9.85 6.48 -4.88
CA VAL A 471 10.85 7.54 -4.72
C VAL A 471 10.48 8.71 -5.63
N HIS A 472 10.49 9.92 -5.07
CA HIS A 472 10.25 11.13 -5.85
C HIS A 472 11.41 11.40 -6.81
N ASN A 473 11.15 12.20 -7.84
CA ASN A 473 12.22 12.66 -8.71
C ASN A 473 13.20 13.57 -7.93
N MET A 474 14.42 13.08 -7.70
CA MET A 474 15.49 13.83 -7.03
C MET A 474 16.39 14.62 -8.02
N GLY A 475 16.05 14.62 -9.32
CA GLY A 475 16.87 15.22 -10.38
C GLY A 475 18.22 14.52 -10.58
N ASP A 476 19.06 15.07 -11.46
CA ASP A 476 20.47 14.67 -11.58
C ASP A 476 21.24 15.30 -10.41
N CYS A 477 21.28 14.60 -9.28
CA CYS A 477 21.96 15.04 -8.07
C CYS A 477 23.23 14.19 -7.84
N PRO A 478 24.35 14.47 -8.54
CA PRO A 478 25.58 13.69 -8.42
C PRO A 478 26.24 13.76 -7.03
N SER A 479 25.73 14.60 -6.13
CA SER A 479 26.27 14.83 -4.79
C SER A 479 25.17 15.04 -3.75
N CYS A 480 24.06 14.29 -3.83
CA CYS A 480 23.02 14.34 -2.81
C CYS A 480 23.60 13.93 -1.45
N PRO A 481 23.62 14.83 -0.44
CA PRO A 481 24.11 14.49 0.89
C PRO A 481 23.20 13.43 1.52
N GLY A 482 23.78 12.40 2.13
CA GLY A 482 23.07 11.35 2.84
C GLY A 482 23.60 9.98 2.46
N GLY A 483 23.96 9.19 3.48
CA GLY A 483 24.59 7.88 3.31
C GLY A 483 23.71 6.82 2.65
N ASP A 484 24.13 5.58 2.77
CA ASP A 484 23.41 4.40 2.31
C ASP A 484 21.99 4.34 2.93
N LEU A 485 20.97 4.71 2.14
CA LEU A 485 19.56 4.55 2.49
C LEU A 485 19.06 3.24 1.89
N THR A 486 19.57 2.14 2.46
CA THR A 486 19.13 0.81 2.09
C THR A 486 17.66 0.63 2.48
N GLU A 487 16.81 0.41 1.48
CA GLU A 487 15.48 -0.14 1.70
C GLU A 487 15.48 -1.64 1.39
N GLU A 488 14.55 -2.36 2.00
CA GLU A 488 14.39 -3.79 1.77
C GLU A 488 12.93 -4.20 1.56
N GLY A 489 12.77 -5.25 0.76
CA GLY A 489 11.52 -5.94 0.54
C GLY A 489 11.73 -7.43 0.33
N PHE A 490 10.63 -8.18 0.33
CA PHE A 490 10.65 -9.63 0.30
C PHE A 490 9.67 -10.19 -0.74
N VAL A 491 10.10 -11.21 -1.48
CA VAL A 491 9.26 -11.94 -2.43
C VAL A 491 9.12 -13.38 -1.96
N HIS A 492 7.93 -13.73 -1.48
CA HIS A 492 7.57 -15.09 -1.09
C HIS A 492 7.40 -15.97 -2.34
N MET A 493 8.07 -17.13 -2.39
CA MET A 493 8.15 -17.95 -3.61
C MET A 493 7.34 -19.24 -3.54
N ASN A 494 6.97 -19.71 -2.35
CA ASN A 494 6.42 -21.06 -2.15
C ASN A 494 5.18 -21.37 -2.98
N SER A 495 4.18 -20.47 -3.00
CA SER A 495 2.95 -20.70 -3.74
C SER A 495 3.19 -20.72 -5.25
N TRP A 496 4.07 -19.83 -5.75
CA TRP A 496 4.45 -19.85 -7.15
C TRP A 496 5.13 -21.19 -7.50
N ILE A 497 6.08 -21.64 -6.67
CA ILE A 497 6.80 -22.92 -6.85
C ILE A 497 5.82 -24.10 -6.83
N ALA A 498 4.87 -24.12 -5.90
CA ALA A 498 3.89 -25.21 -5.79
C ALA A 498 2.96 -25.32 -7.00
N GLU A 499 2.66 -24.20 -7.64
CA GLU A 499 1.78 -24.12 -8.81
C GLU A 499 2.51 -24.35 -10.15
N HIS A 500 3.77 -23.94 -10.26
CA HIS A 500 4.48 -23.87 -11.55
C HIS A 500 5.67 -24.85 -11.66
N SER A 501 5.98 -25.61 -10.61
CA SER A 501 7.06 -26.60 -10.62
C SER A 501 6.55 -28.04 -10.45
N VAL A 502 7.46 -28.99 -10.69
CA VAL A 502 7.25 -30.43 -10.46
C VAL A 502 7.95 -30.93 -9.19
N LEU A 503 8.36 -30.02 -8.31
CA LEU A 503 9.09 -30.40 -7.12
C LEU A 503 8.18 -31.17 -6.14
N GLY A 504 8.78 -32.09 -5.38
CA GLY A 504 8.05 -32.92 -4.42
C GLY A 504 8.09 -32.40 -2.98
N SER A 505 8.97 -31.43 -2.69
CA SER A 505 9.28 -30.96 -1.34
C SER A 505 9.87 -29.55 -1.32
N PHE A 506 9.69 -28.83 -0.21
CA PHE A 506 10.36 -27.56 0.10
C PHE A 506 11.69 -27.73 0.84
N GLU A 507 12.22 -28.95 0.94
CA GLU A 507 13.55 -29.20 1.53
C GLU A 507 14.67 -28.49 0.75
N LEU A 508 15.69 -28.01 1.47
CA LEU A 508 16.85 -27.32 0.88
C LEU A 508 17.53 -28.12 -0.24
N SER A 509 17.62 -29.44 -0.10
CA SER A 509 18.22 -30.32 -1.11
C SER A 509 17.48 -30.34 -2.45
N VAL A 510 16.22 -29.90 -2.45
CA VAL A 510 15.36 -29.80 -3.64
C VAL A 510 15.28 -28.35 -4.11
N ILE A 511 15.02 -27.40 -3.21
CA ILE A 511 14.80 -25.99 -3.54
C ILE A 511 16.11 -25.26 -3.87
N GLY A 512 17.19 -25.54 -3.14
CA GLY A 512 18.49 -24.88 -3.33
C GLY A 512 18.99 -24.98 -4.78
N PRO A 513 19.16 -26.21 -5.34
CA PRO A 513 19.58 -26.38 -6.74
C PRO A 513 18.59 -25.76 -7.75
N PHE A 514 17.29 -25.87 -7.47
CA PHE A 514 16.24 -25.31 -8.33
C PHE A 514 16.33 -23.78 -8.44
N LEU A 515 16.47 -23.09 -7.30
CA LEU A 515 16.63 -21.63 -7.28
C LEU A 515 17.98 -21.20 -7.85
N LYS A 516 19.06 -21.92 -7.55
CA LYS A 516 20.40 -21.60 -8.06
C LYS A 516 20.44 -21.61 -9.59
N GLN A 517 19.70 -22.53 -10.22
CA GLN A 517 19.59 -22.61 -11.68
C GLN A 517 18.55 -21.64 -12.26
N GLY A 518 17.40 -21.49 -11.61
CA GLY A 518 16.22 -20.86 -12.22
C GLY A 518 15.91 -19.43 -11.78
N LEU A 519 16.34 -19.01 -10.59
CA LEU A 519 16.03 -17.67 -10.07
C LEU A 519 16.74 -16.61 -10.91
N GLN A 520 16.01 -15.63 -11.43
CA GLN A 520 16.57 -14.48 -12.15
C GLN A 520 15.95 -13.18 -11.63
N TRP A 521 16.63 -12.06 -11.85
CA TRP A 521 16.07 -10.74 -11.54
C TRP A 521 16.36 -9.72 -12.64
N ARG A 522 15.48 -8.73 -12.77
CA ARG A 522 15.63 -7.56 -13.65
C ARG A 522 15.19 -6.31 -12.91
N VAL A 523 15.74 -5.16 -13.28
CA VAL A 523 15.30 -3.86 -12.77
C VAL A 523 14.68 -3.06 -13.91
N ILE A 524 13.54 -2.44 -13.66
CA ILE A 524 12.80 -1.64 -14.64
C ILE A 524 12.36 -0.32 -14.01
N ASN A 525 12.54 0.79 -14.72
CA ASN A 525 11.98 2.08 -14.34
C ASN A 525 10.45 2.07 -14.51
N THR A 526 9.78 3.04 -13.89
CA THR A 526 8.34 3.28 -14.09
C THR A 526 7.96 3.57 -15.55
N ASP A 527 8.92 4.02 -16.36
CA ASP A 527 8.77 4.24 -17.80
C ASP A 527 8.91 3.00 -18.68
N GLY A 528 9.21 1.85 -18.08
CA GLY A 528 9.40 0.59 -18.77
C GLY A 528 10.82 0.37 -19.28
N THR A 529 11.75 1.28 -19.02
CA THR A 529 13.15 1.14 -19.43
C THR A 529 13.88 0.20 -18.48
N PRO A 530 14.54 -0.87 -18.97
CA PRO A 530 15.43 -1.69 -18.17
C PRO A 530 16.64 -0.89 -17.67
N VAL A 531 17.02 -1.14 -16.43
CA VAL A 531 18.16 -0.51 -15.78
C VAL A 531 18.92 -1.53 -14.93
N THR A 532 20.07 -1.11 -14.40
CA THR A 532 20.88 -1.90 -13.46
C THR A 532 21.09 -1.10 -12.18
N LEU A 533 21.24 -1.81 -11.07
CA LEU A 533 21.56 -1.24 -9.77
C LEU A 533 22.87 -1.85 -9.27
N SER A 534 23.82 -0.99 -8.94
CA SER A 534 25.09 -1.34 -8.32
C SER A 534 24.94 -1.69 -6.84
N SER A 535 23.95 -1.11 -6.16
CA SER A 535 23.65 -1.37 -4.75
C SER A 535 22.75 -2.59 -4.51
N LEU A 536 22.24 -3.21 -5.58
CA LEU A 536 21.28 -4.32 -5.46
C LEU A 536 21.94 -5.54 -4.81
N GLU A 537 21.26 -6.08 -3.80
CA GLU A 537 21.53 -7.39 -3.24
C GLU A 537 20.24 -8.21 -3.18
N VAL A 538 20.22 -9.34 -3.90
CA VAL A 538 19.19 -10.37 -3.82
C VAL A 538 19.74 -11.55 -3.02
N SER A 539 19.11 -11.85 -1.90
CA SER A 539 19.54 -12.89 -0.95
C SER A 539 18.36 -13.83 -0.64
N VAL A 540 18.60 -15.15 -0.54
CA VAL A 540 17.52 -16.13 -0.33
C VAL A 540 17.50 -16.60 1.12
N TYR A 541 16.31 -16.60 1.72
CA TYR A 541 16.07 -17.03 3.09
C TYR A 541 15.13 -18.23 3.13
N GLU A 542 15.46 -19.17 4.01
CA GLU A 542 14.59 -20.25 4.45
C GLU A 542 14.01 -19.87 5.81
N VAL A 543 12.69 -19.85 5.90
CA VAL A 543 11.93 -19.52 7.10
C VAL A 543 11.10 -20.74 7.51
N PRO A 544 11.60 -21.59 8.43
CA PRO A 544 10.83 -22.73 8.90
C PRO A 544 9.53 -22.25 9.55
N LEU A 545 8.38 -22.75 9.09
CA LEU A 545 7.07 -22.47 9.65
C LEU A 545 6.46 -23.75 10.21
N SER A 546 5.78 -23.61 11.35
CA SER A 546 4.96 -24.68 11.92
C SER A 546 3.61 -24.12 12.39
N MET A 547 2.57 -24.94 12.27
CA MET A 547 1.23 -24.61 12.76
C MET A 547 0.76 -25.75 13.67
N PRO A 548 1.26 -25.82 14.92
CA PRO A 548 0.90 -26.91 15.83
C PRO A 548 -0.60 -26.87 16.18
N PRO A 549 -1.19 -27.99 16.63
CA PRO A 549 -2.59 -28.04 17.03
C PRO A 549 -2.95 -26.94 18.03
N GLY A 550 -3.95 -26.12 17.69
CA GLY A 550 -4.40 -24.98 18.51
C GLY A 550 -3.71 -23.64 18.19
N ALA A 551 -2.67 -23.61 17.35
CA ALA A 551 -2.11 -22.36 16.86
C ALA A 551 -3.03 -21.71 15.81
N ASN A 552 -3.28 -20.41 15.96
CA ASN A 552 -4.09 -19.62 15.03
C ASN A 552 -3.25 -18.77 14.06
N ILE A 553 -1.93 -18.69 14.28
CA ILE A 553 -0.95 -18.07 13.38
C ILE A 553 0.27 -18.99 13.27
N PRO A 554 1.05 -18.92 12.16
CA PRO A 554 2.28 -19.69 12.04
C PRO A 554 3.29 -19.34 13.13
N ILE A 555 3.96 -20.35 13.67
CA ILE A 555 5.15 -20.19 14.51
C ILE A 555 6.37 -20.23 13.60
N ILE A 556 7.22 -19.21 13.75
CA ILE A 556 8.45 -19.03 12.97
C ILE A 556 9.59 -19.72 13.71
N GLY A 557 10.33 -20.59 13.02
CA GLY A 557 11.59 -21.15 13.49
C GLY A 557 12.78 -20.28 13.11
N ASP A 558 14.00 -20.81 13.31
CA ASP A 558 15.21 -20.05 13.03
C ASP A 558 15.35 -19.77 11.54
N ILE A 559 15.39 -18.48 11.19
CA ILE A 559 15.58 -17.99 9.83
C ILE A 559 17.01 -18.29 9.38
N LYS A 560 17.17 -18.88 8.20
CA LYS A 560 18.47 -19.22 7.62
C LYS A 560 18.70 -18.46 6.32
N LEU A 561 19.84 -17.80 6.20
CA LEU A 561 20.33 -17.23 4.95
C LEU A 561 21.02 -18.33 4.13
N HIS A 562 20.66 -18.43 2.85
CA HIS A 562 21.30 -19.29 1.85
C HIS A 562 21.92 -18.39 0.77
N GLY A 563 23.03 -17.74 1.12
CA GLY A 563 23.72 -16.74 0.28
C GLY A 563 24.25 -17.36 -1.02
N ASP A 564 24.80 -18.57 -0.91
CA ASP A 564 25.32 -19.42 -2.00
C ASP A 564 24.36 -19.61 -3.20
N ILE A 565 23.04 -19.47 -3.02
CA ILE A 565 22.05 -19.60 -4.11
C ILE A 565 22.22 -18.48 -5.14
N THR A 566 22.59 -17.29 -4.67
CA THR A 566 22.69 -16.07 -5.49
C THR A 566 24.12 -15.53 -5.58
N HIS A 567 25.03 -16.02 -4.73
CA HIS A 567 26.41 -15.57 -4.66
C HIS A 567 27.12 -15.64 -6.03
N GLY A 568 27.99 -14.67 -6.27
CA GLY A 568 28.78 -14.57 -7.51
C GLY A 568 28.00 -14.09 -8.74
N ARG A 569 26.69 -13.82 -8.63
CA ARG A 569 25.87 -13.24 -9.70
C ARG A 569 25.75 -11.72 -9.55
N PRO A 570 25.66 -10.95 -10.65
CA PRO A 570 25.44 -9.50 -10.56
C PRO A 570 24.19 -9.14 -9.75
N GLY A 571 24.38 -8.42 -8.65
CA GLY A 571 23.31 -8.06 -7.70
C GLY A 571 22.84 -9.19 -6.79
N GLY A 572 23.58 -10.30 -6.69
CA GLY A 572 23.31 -11.39 -5.75
C GLY A 572 23.99 -11.20 -4.40
N CYS A 573 23.71 -12.07 -3.44
CA CYS A 573 24.23 -12.02 -2.08
C CYS A 573 25.76 -11.89 -2.03
N SER A 574 26.25 -10.95 -1.21
CA SER A 574 27.68 -10.71 -1.00
C SER A 574 28.38 -11.79 -0.16
N SER A 575 27.63 -12.51 0.67
CA SER A 575 28.11 -13.61 1.52
C SER A 575 27.82 -15.00 0.91
N ASP A 576 28.75 -15.94 1.11
CA ASP A 576 28.59 -17.35 0.76
C ASP A 576 27.74 -18.12 1.78
#